data_AF-A0A9J5XK20-F1
#
_entry.id   AF-A0A9J5XK20-F1
#
_cell.length_a   1.000
_cell.length_b   1.000
_cell.length_c   1.000
_cell.angle_alpha   90.00
_cell.angle_beta   90.00
_cell.angle_gamma   90.00
#
_symmetry.space_group_name_H-M   'P 1'
#
loop_
_entity.id
_entity.type
_entity.pdbx_description
1 polymer ?
#
loop_
_entity_poly.entity_id
_entity_poly.type
_entity_poly.pdbx_seq_one_letter_code
_entity_poly.pdbx_strand_id
1 'polypeptide(L)'
;MQFEQQRTHIPSFFECYMKEHGVSKQETYIKVQKIMSNAWKDINTELFCPYQVPMFALEQAINPTRLTLSFEKNDFISTNCGFMDRLIALLVDPIKIRGMRVCSYARLSSQ
;
A
#
# COMPACT_ATOMS: atom_id res chain seq x y z
N MET A 1 -10.83 -0.93 -9.89
CA MET A 1 -11.80 -2.06 -9.81
C MET A 1 -12.34 -2.49 -11.19
N GLN A 2 -12.83 -1.57 -12.06
CA GLN A 2 -13.26 -1.94 -13.42
C GLN A 2 -12.12 -2.50 -14.30
N PHE A 3 -10.89 -2.01 -14.11
CA PHE A 3 -9.70 -2.50 -14.82
C PHE A 3 -9.33 -3.96 -14.53
N GLU A 4 -9.62 -4.47 -13.33
CA GLU A 4 -9.31 -5.87 -12.99
C GLU A 4 -10.25 -6.84 -13.72
N GLN A 5 -11.51 -6.46 -13.90
CA GLN A 5 -12.51 -7.25 -14.64
C GLN A 5 -12.20 -7.34 -16.14
N GLN A 6 -11.37 -6.43 -16.67
CA GLN A 6 -10.91 -6.47 -18.07
C GLN A 6 -9.76 -7.45 -18.29
N ARG A 7 -9.13 -8.00 -17.22
CA ARG A 7 -8.06 -9.00 -17.37
C ARG A 7 -8.67 -10.38 -17.57
N THR A 8 -8.45 -10.95 -18.74
CA THR A 8 -9.15 -12.13 -19.27
C THR A 8 -8.92 -13.46 -18.52
N HIS A 9 -8.04 -13.56 -17.52
CA HIS A 9 -7.51 -14.88 -17.13
C HIS A 9 -7.41 -15.23 -15.63
N ILE A 10 -7.76 -14.35 -14.69
CA ILE A 10 -7.78 -14.69 -13.25
C ILE A 10 -9.00 -14.04 -12.60
N PRO A 11 -9.93 -14.80 -11.99
CA PRO A 11 -11.06 -14.21 -11.27
C PRO A 11 -10.53 -13.37 -10.10
N SER A 12 -11.06 -12.15 -9.98
CA SER A 12 -10.71 -11.26 -8.89
C SER A 12 -11.14 -11.87 -7.54
N PHE A 13 -10.51 -11.40 -6.46
CA PHE A 13 -10.92 -11.78 -5.10
C PHE A 13 -12.43 -11.56 -4.87
N PHE A 14 -12.98 -10.46 -5.39
CA PHE A 14 -14.41 -10.16 -5.31
C PHE A 14 -15.26 -11.20 -6.04
N GLU A 15 -14.86 -11.63 -7.24
CA GLU A 15 -15.59 -12.64 -8.02
C GLU A 15 -15.52 -14.02 -7.37
N CYS A 16 -14.36 -14.40 -6.82
CA CYS A 16 -14.21 -15.62 -6.03
C CYS A 16 -15.12 -15.59 -4.80
N TYR A 17 -15.11 -14.50 -4.03
CA TYR A 17 -15.92 -14.36 -2.82
C TYR A 17 -17.43 -14.42 -3.14
N MET A 18 -17.87 -13.72 -4.19
CA MET A 18 -19.25 -13.75 -4.64
C MET A 18 -19.68 -15.16 -5.05
N LYS A 19 -18.83 -15.88 -5.78
CA LYS A 19 -19.10 -17.25 -6.24
C LYS A 19 -19.14 -18.24 -5.08
N GLU A 20 -18.23 -18.13 -4.12
CA GLU A 20 -18.12 -19.04 -2.98
C GLU A 20 -19.28 -18.87 -1.99
N HIS A 21 -19.69 -17.63 -1.74
CA HIS A 21 -20.71 -17.34 -0.72
C HIS A 21 -22.10 -17.03 -1.29
N GLY A 22 -22.26 -16.98 -2.62
CA GLY A 22 -23.55 -16.69 -3.26
C GLY A 22 -24.08 -15.29 -2.97
N VAL A 23 -23.20 -14.34 -2.67
CA VAL A 23 -23.55 -12.97 -2.26
C VAL A 23 -23.50 -11.98 -3.41
N SER A 24 -24.20 -10.85 -3.27
CA SER A 24 -24.14 -9.75 -4.22
C SER A 24 -22.78 -9.03 -4.20
N LYS A 25 -22.52 -8.27 -5.27
CA LYS A 25 -21.34 -7.39 -5.34
C LYS A 25 -21.32 -6.36 -4.21
N GLN A 26 -22.47 -5.81 -3.84
CA GLN A 26 -22.60 -4.81 -2.79
C GLN A 26 -22.29 -5.40 -1.41
N GLU A 27 -22.84 -6.57 -1.11
CA GLU A 27 -22.54 -7.28 0.14
C GLU A 27 -21.06 -7.66 0.25
N THR A 28 -20.48 -8.12 -0.86
CA THR A 28 -19.04 -8.38 -0.96
C THR A 28 -18.26 -7.11 -0.64
N TYR A 29 -18.57 -5.97 -1.26
CA TYR A 29 -17.89 -4.71 -1.00
C TYR A 29 -17.94 -4.29 0.47
N ILE A 30 -19.12 -4.35 1.09
CA ILE A 30 -19.30 -4.04 2.52
C ILE A 30 -18.44 -4.95 3.39
N LYS A 31 -18.42 -6.26 3.08
CA LYS A 31 -17.62 -7.24 3.81
C LYS A 31 -16.12 -6.98 3.67
N VAL A 32 -15.63 -6.75 2.46
CA VAL A 32 -14.22 -6.50 2.18
C VAL A 32 -13.76 -5.23 2.88
N GLN A 33 -14.54 -4.15 2.81
CA GLN A 33 -14.27 -2.91 3.54
C GLN A 33 -14.13 -3.15 5.05
N LYS A 34 -15.01 -3.99 5.63
CA LYS A 34 -14.92 -4.36 7.05
C LYS A 34 -13.65 -5.16 7.36
N ILE A 35 -13.28 -6.12 6.52
CA ILE A 35 -12.05 -6.92 6.68
C ILE A 35 -10.82 -6.02 6.63
N MET A 36 -10.72 -5.14 5.63
CA MET A 36 -9.62 -4.19 5.47
C MET A 36 -9.52 -3.23 6.67
N SER A 37 -10.66 -2.70 7.12
CA SER A 37 -10.71 -1.81 8.29
C SER A 37 -10.24 -2.50 9.58
N ASN A 38 -10.64 -3.75 9.79
CA ASN A 38 -10.20 -4.52 10.95
C ASN A 38 -8.70 -4.84 10.87
N ALA A 39 -8.21 -5.34 9.73
CA ALA A 39 -6.79 -5.61 9.54
C ALA A 39 -5.92 -4.35 9.75
N TRP A 40 -6.40 -3.18 9.33
CA TRP A 40 -5.71 -1.91 9.60
C TRP A 40 -5.64 -1.56 11.08
N LYS A 41 -6.70 -1.84 11.86
CA LYS A 41 -6.68 -1.65 13.32
C LYS A 41 -5.71 -2.59 14.00
N ASP A 42 -5.64 -3.85 13.56
CA ASP A 42 -4.73 -4.84 14.10
C ASP A 42 -3.27 -4.41 13.88
N ILE A 43 -2.91 -4.03 12.64
CA ILE A 43 -1.57 -3.51 12.32
C ILE A 43 -1.19 -2.31 13.20
N ASN A 44 -2.11 -1.35 13.38
CA ASN A 44 -1.82 -0.19 14.22
C ASN A 44 -1.66 -0.57 15.69
N THR A 45 -2.45 -1.52 16.19
CA THR A 45 -2.35 -1.99 17.57
C THR A 45 -1.00 -2.65 17.82
N GLU A 46 -0.54 -3.51 16.91
CA GLU A 46 0.78 -4.15 16.99
C GLU A 46 1.93 -3.14 16.95
N LEU A 47 1.81 -2.08 16.14
CA LEU A 47 2.79 -0.98 16.12
C LEU A 47 2.92 -0.24 17.46
N PHE A 48 1.85 -0.18 18.25
CA PHE A 48 1.88 0.42 19.59
C PHE A 48 2.31 -0.58 20.67
N CYS A 49 2.58 -1.84 20.32
CA CYS A 49 3.03 -2.88 21.25
C CYS A 49 4.48 -3.30 20.98
N PRO A 50 5.49 -2.55 21.49
CA PRO A 50 6.90 -2.74 21.14
C PRO A 50 7.51 -4.06 21.64
N TYR A 51 6.75 -4.88 22.37
CA TYR A 51 7.24 -6.09 23.03
C TYR A 51 6.79 -7.39 22.35
N GLN A 52 5.82 -7.36 21.43
CA GLN A 52 5.25 -8.59 20.85
C GLN A 52 5.92 -8.98 19.53
N VAL A 53 6.23 -8.00 18.69
CA VAL A 53 6.82 -8.22 17.36
C VAL A 53 7.94 -7.20 17.13
N PRO A 54 9.11 -7.63 16.63
CA PRO A 54 10.18 -6.71 16.25
C PRO A 54 9.71 -5.70 15.20
N MET A 55 10.15 -4.45 15.34
CA MET A 55 9.79 -3.34 14.43
C MET A 55 10.06 -3.69 12.95
N PHE A 56 11.19 -4.31 12.63
CA PHE A 56 11.52 -4.67 11.24
C PHE A 56 10.48 -5.63 10.61
N ALA A 57 9.88 -6.52 11.40
CA ALA A 57 8.85 -7.45 10.91
C ALA A 57 7.53 -6.71 10.66
N LEU A 58 7.18 -5.75 11.53
CA LEU A 58 6.03 -4.88 11.34
C LEU A 58 6.21 -3.96 10.12
N GLU A 59 7.42 -3.47 9.87
CA GLU A 59 7.76 -2.67 8.68
C GLU A 59 7.53 -3.42 7.37
N GLN A 60 7.81 -4.73 7.33
CA GLN A 60 7.53 -5.56 6.16
C GLN A 60 6.03 -5.64 5.84
N ALA A 61 5.17 -5.53 6.86
CA ALA A 61 3.72 -5.49 6.66
C ALA A 61 3.24 -4.08 6.33
N ILE A 62 3.63 -3.07 7.11
CA ILE A 62 3.00 -1.73 7.00
C ILE A 62 3.52 -0.90 5.82
N ASN A 63 4.80 -1.03 5.44
CA ASN A 63 5.35 -0.21 4.36
C ASN A 63 4.68 -0.51 3.00
N PRO A 64 4.49 -1.79 2.60
CA PRO A 64 3.70 -2.12 1.42
C PRO A 64 2.24 -1.68 1.53
N THR A 65 1.58 -1.88 2.69
CA THR A 65 0.18 -1.45 2.87
C THR A 65 0.00 0.05 2.67
N ARG A 66 0.89 0.87 3.24
CA ARG A 66 0.87 2.34 3.07
C ARG A 66 1.08 2.74 1.61
N LEU A 67 1.97 2.05 0.92
CA LEU A 67 2.22 2.25 -0.50
C LEU A 67 0.94 1.96 -1.30
N THR A 68 0.29 0.82 -1.08
CA THR A 68 -0.98 0.47 -1.75
C THR A 68 -2.11 1.47 -1.46
N LEU A 69 -2.27 1.92 -0.21
CA LEU A 69 -3.28 2.92 0.16
C LEU A 69 -3.01 4.28 -0.51
N SER A 70 -1.75 4.64 -0.73
CA SER A 70 -1.40 5.87 -1.45
C SER A 70 -1.87 5.86 -2.92
N PHE A 71 -2.15 4.67 -3.46
CA PHE A 71 -2.67 4.44 -4.81
C PHE A 71 -4.17 4.25 -4.87
N GLU A 72 -4.89 4.15 -3.75
CA GLU A 72 -6.36 4.02 -3.78
C GLU A 72 -7.03 5.27 -4.39
N LYS A 73 -6.32 6.40 -4.41
CA LYS A 73 -6.74 7.64 -5.11
C LYS A 73 -6.38 7.68 -6.59
N ASN A 74 -5.39 6.91 -7.05
CA ASN A 74 -4.85 6.93 -8.42
C ASN A 74 -4.51 5.51 -8.87
N ASP A 75 -5.22 5.00 -9.88
CA ASP A 75 -5.05 3.63 -10.39
C ASP A 75 -3.57 3.30 -10.64
N PHE A 76 -3.10 2.19 -10.06
CA PHE A 76 -1.74 1.64 -10.25
C PHE A 76 -1.35 1.51 -11.74
N ILE A 77 -2.35 1.34 -12.60
CA ILE A 77 -2.20 1.11 -14.04
C ILE A 77 -2.17 2.42 -14.82
N SER A 78 -2.84 3.47 -14.35
CA SER A 78 -2.72 4.80 -14.96
C SER A 78 -1.41 5.42 -14.47
N THR A 79 -0.35 5.23 -15.25
CA THR A 79 0.98 5.84 -15.11
C THR A 79 0.99 7.38 -15.03
N ASN A 80 -0.15 8.05 -14.91
CA ASN A 80 -0.32 9.44 -15.31
C ASN A 80 -0.86 10.40 -14.23
N CYS A 81 -0.69 10.13 -12.95
CA CYS A 81 -0.93 11.14 -11.92
C CYS A 81 -0.05 10.96 -10.67
N GLY A 82 1.17 11.50 -10.73
CA GLY A 82 1.98 11.83 -9.56
C GLY A 82 2.84 10.73 -8.95
N PHE A 83 2.75 9.47 -9.39
CA PHE A 83 3.65 8.42 -8.89
C PHE A 83 5.09 8.61 -9.39
N MET A 84 5.27 8.87 -10.69
CA MET A 84 6.59 9.13 -11.27
C MET A 84 7.22 10.38 -10.65
N ASP A 85 6.44 11.44 -10.42
CA ASP A 85 6.93 12.65 -9.76
C ASP A 85 7.41 12.38 -8.33
N ARG A 86 6.70 11.52 -7.58
CA ARG A 86 7.14 11.08 -6.25
C ARG A 86 8.42 10.27 -6.32
N LEU A 87 8.55 9.36 -7.28
CA LEU A 87 9.77 8.58 -7.49
C LEU A 87 10.96 9.49 -7.83
N ILE A 88 10.76 10.47 -8.71
CA ILE A 88 11.78 11.46 -9.06
C ILE A 88 12.20 12.25 -7.82
N ALA A 89 11.23 12.78 -7.06
CA ALA A 89 11.52 13.53 -5.84
C ALA A 89 12.24 12.72 -4.74
N LEU A 90 11.98 11.41 -4.65
CA LEU A 90 12.58 10.52 -3.65
C LEU A 90 13.96 9.97 -4.08
N LEU A 91 14.10 9.55 -5.33
CA LEU A 91 15.24 8.74 -5.80
C LEU A 91 16.19 9.49 -6.74
N VAL A 92 15.76 10.60 -7.34
CA VAL A 92 16.55 11.36 -8.33
C VAL A 92 16.93 12.72 -7.78
N ASP A 93 15.95 13.49 -7.31
CA ASP A 93 16.19 14.86 -6.87
C ASP A 93 16.84 14.91 -5.48
N PRO A 94 18.01 15.56 -5.34
CA PRO A 94 18.64 15.72 -4.05
C PRO A 94 17.88 16.74 -3.20
N ILE A 95 17.79 16.47 -1.89
CA ILE A 95 17.21 17.42 -0.95
C ILE A 95 18.16 18.61 -0.81
N LYS A 96 17.68 19.81 -1.14
CA LYS A 96 18.42 21.06 -0.96
C LYS A 96 18.38 21.46 0.51
N ILE A 97 19.45 21.18 1.25
CA ILE A 97 19.68 21.73 2.58
C ILE A 97 20.53 23.00 2.39
N ARG A 98 20.20 24.11 3.06
CA ARG A 98 20.86 25.41 2.83
C ARG A 98 22.39 25.26 2.87
N GLY A 99 23.06 25.43 1.74
CA GLY A 99 24.52 25.33 1.60
C GLY A 99 25.11 23.94 1.31
N MET A 100 24.32 22.86 1.24
CA MET A 100 24.81 21.51 0.90
C MET A 100 23.80 20.70 0.06
N ARG A 101 24.29 20.03 -0.99
CA ARG A 101 23.52 19.00 -1.72
C ARG A 101 23.77 17.65 -1.05
N VAL A 102 22.76 17.08 -0.40
CA VAL A 102 22.82 15.74 0.18
C VAL A 102 22.06 14.79 -0.75
N CYS A 103 22.73 13.76 -1.28
CA CYS A 103 22.06 12.70 -2.03
C CYS A 103 21.07 11.97 -1.12
N SER A 104 19.86 11.71 -1.62
CA SER A 104 18.70 11.21 -0.85
C SER A 104 18.85 9.79 -0.28
N TYR A 105 20.01 9.14 -0.43
CA TYR A 105 20.30 7.82 0.15
C TYR A 105 21.68 7.71 0.83
N ALA A 106 22.18 8.79 1.42
CA ALA A 106 23.37 8.74 2.27
C ALA A 106 23.00 8.80 3.77
N ARG A 107 22.20 7.83 4.25
CA ARG A 107 22.14 7.51 5.68
C ARG A 107 21.60 6.10 5.95
N LEU A 108 22.28 5.07 5.45
CA LEU A 108 22.17 3.72 5.99
C LEU A 108 23.49 2.96 5.81
N SER A 109 24.50 3.37 6.56
CA SER A 109 25.61 2.50 7.03
C SER A 109 26.49 3.29 7.99
N SER A 110 26.06 3.35 9.25
CA SER A 110 26.96 3.58 10.39
C SER A 110 26.85 2.34 11.27
N GLN A 111 27.69 1.34 10.96
CA GLN A 111 28.37 0.53 11.96
C GLN A 111 29.86 0.85 11.81
#